data_AF-A0AAV7C1L3-F1
#
_entry.id   AF-A0AAV7C1L3-F1
#
_cell.length_a   1.000
_cell.length_b   1.000
_cell.length_c   1.000
_cell.angle_alpha   90.00
_cell.angle_beta   90.00
_cell.angle_gamma   90.00
#
_symmetry.space_group_name_H-M   'P 1'
#
loop_
_entity.id
_entity.type
_entity.pdbx_description
1 polymer ?
#
loop_
_entity_poly.entity_id
_entity_poly.type
_entity_poly.pdbx_seq_one_letter_code
_entity_poly.pdbx_strand_id
1 'polypeptide(L)'
;MTSHEDGCQGYGDICTSDYSPVCGSDAVTYANKCSFCYAKKRNADLVFVSDGKCKEKSHEDVCQGYGDICTTDYSPVCGSDAVTYANKCSFCNAKKRNADLIFVSDGECKEKVIIFLIIFNYSIYLRTI
;
A
#
# COMPACT_ATOMS: atom_id res chain seq x y z
N MET A 1 -1.77 5.39 34.61
CA MET A 1 -1.23 4.61 33.48
C MET A 1 -1.29 5.51 32.25
N THR A 2 -0.28 6.34 32.02
CA THR A 2 -0.24 7.26 30.87
C THR A 2 0.53 6.59 29.74
N SER A 3 -0.18 6.36 28.64
CA SER A 3 0.29 5.79 27.38
C SER A 3 1.51 6.53 26.84
N HIS A 4 2.68 5.94 27.05
CA HIS A 4 3.98 6.41 26.58
C HIS A 4 4.36 5.77 25.23
N GLU A 5 3.39 5.52 24.34
CA GLU A 5 3.59 4.67 23.15
C GLU A 5 3.85 5.43 21.84
N ASP A 6 3.89 6.77 21.86
CA ASP A 6 4.14 7.58 20.66
C ASP A 6 5.55 8.20 20.57
N GLY A 7 6.36 8.08 21.65
CA GLY A 7 7.79 8.44 21.64
C GLY A 7 8.16 9.88 21.23
N CYS A 8 7.22 10.84 21.24
CA CYS A 8 7.46 12.23 20.85
C CYS A 8 7.86 13.18 21.99
N GLN A 9 7.94 12.68 23.22
CA GLN A 9 8.47 13.46 24.35
C GLN A 9 9.98 13.71 24.15
N GLY A 10 10.34 14.96 23.88
CA GLY A 10 11.73 15.40 23.67
C GLY A 10 12.04 15.91 22.27
N TYR A 11 11.13 15.79 21.31
CA TYR A 11 11.28 16.42 19.99
C TYR A 11 10.88 17.90 20.05
N GLY A 12 11.89 18.77 20.21
CA GLY A 12 11.77 20.23 20.16
C GLY A 12 11.52 20.77 18.75
N ASP A 13 11.44 22.10 18.59
CA ASP A 13 11.13 22.76 17.31
C ASP A 13 12.31 22.78 16.33
N ILE A 14 13.45 22.24 16.74
CA ILE A 14 14.67 22.13 15.91
C ILE A 14 14.81 20.68 15.48
N CYS A 15 14.59 20.42 14.19
CA CYS A 15 14.86 19.13 13.57
C CYS A 15 16.19 19.15 12.83
N THR A 16 16.99 18.10 12.98
CA THR A 16 18.12 17.83 12.07
C THR A 16 17.61 17.23 10.76
N SER A 17 18.41 17.37 9.70
CA SER A 17 18.12 16.77 8.38
C SER A 17 18.57 15.31 8.28
N ASP A 18 18.79 14.64 9.42
CA ASP A 18 19.21 13.25 9.45
C ASP A 18 18.11 12.37 8.88
N TYR A 19 18.47 11.50 7.93
CA TYR A 19 17.51 10.61 7.29
C TYR A 19 17.41 9.30 8.06
N SER A 20 16.27 9.10 8.74
CA SER A 20 15.97 7.90 9.52
C SER A 20 14.45 7.70 9.49
N PRO A 21 13.91 7.23 8.35
CA PRO A 21 12.50 7.36 8.05
C PRO A 21 11.62 6.57 9.01
N VAL A 22 10.38 7.04 9.18
CA VAL A 22 9.33 6.37 9.98
C VAL A 22 8.00 6.39 9.24
N CYS A 23 7.12 5.44 9.53
CA CYS A 23 5.79 5.35 8.95
C CYS A 23 4.72 5.83 9.94
N GLY A 24 3.82 6.70 9.46
CA GLY A 24 2.63 7.13 10.21
C GLY A 24 1.37 6.33 9.86
N SER A 25 0.35 6.41 10.71
CA SER A 25 -0.96 5.76 10.51
C SER A 25 -1.74 6.30 9.30
N ASP A 26 -1.32 7.44 8.77
CA ASP A 26 -1.79 8.06 7.54
C ASP A 26 -1.12 7.46 6.28
N ALA A 27 -0.30 6.42 6.43
CA ALA A 27 0.53 5.83 5.39
C ALA A 27 1.53 6.80 4.74
N VAL A 28 1.88 7.88 5.44
CA VAL A 28 2.92 8.84 5.01
C VAL A 28 4.25 8.43 5.61
N THR A 29 5.29 8.44 4.76
CA THR A 29 6.68 8.30 5.21
C THR A 29 7.23 9.65 5.64
N TYR A 30 7.62 9.74 6.90
CA TYR A 30 8.27 10.92 7.46
C TYR A 30 9.79 10.73 7.40
N ALA A 31 10.54 11.76 7.01
CA ALA A 31 11.99 11.69 6.79
C ALA A 31 12.77 11.26 8.04
N ASN A 32 12.25 11.65 9.20
CA ASN A 32 12.69 11.20 10.51
C ASN A 32 11.60 11.37 11.57
N LYS A 33 11.85 10.83 12.76
CA LYS A 33 10.94 10.93 13.90
C LYS A 33 10.65 12.38 14.34
N CYS A 34 11.56 13.33 14.09
CA CYS A 34 11.29 14.76 14.35
C CYS A 34 10.16 15.28 13.44
N SER A 35 10.26 15.03 12.13
CA SER A 35 9.23 15.42 11.17
C SER A 35 7.88 14.76 11.45
N PHE A 36 7.88 13.49 11.90
CA PHE A 36 6.67 12.79 12.35
C PHE A 36 6.05 13.47 13.59
N CYS A 37 6.86 13.76 14.62
CA CYS A 37 6.36 14.40 15.84
C CYS A 37 5.86 15.83 15.58
N TYR A 38 6.45 16.54 14.63
CA TYR A 38 5.95 17.84 14.19
C TYR A 38 4.57 17.73 13.53
N ALA A 39 4.35 16.72 12.70
CA ALA A 39 3.05 16.43 12.13
C ALA A 39 2.03 15.99 13.19
N LYS A 40 2.43 15.14 14.15
CA LYS A 40 1.57 14.70 15.26
C LYS A 40 1.11 15.86 16.16
N LYS A 41 1.94 16.90 16.37
CA LYS A 41 1.51 18.13 17.06
C LYS A 41 0.33 18.83 16.37
N ARG A 42 0.18 18.67 15.04
CA ARG A 42 -0.91 19.25 14.24
C ARG A 42 -2.06 18.27 13.99
N ASN A 43 -1.80 16.97 14.15
CA ASN A 43 -2.75 15.88 13.98
C ASN A 43 -2.58 14.89 15.14
N ALA A 44 -3.37 15.07 16.21
CA ALA A 44 -3.27 14.25 17.42
C ALA A 44 -3.61 12.77 17.16
N ASP A 45 -4.39 12.48 16.12
CA ASP A 45 -4.80 11.12 15.72
C ASP A 45 -3.73 10.40 14.89
N LEU A 46 -2.66 11.11 14.48
CA LEU A 46 -1.53 10.49 13.79
C LEU A 46 -0.80 9.56 14.77
N VAL A 47 -0.65 8.28 14.45
CA VAL A 47 0.00 7.27 15.28
C VAL A 47 1.27 6.77 14.60
N PHE A 48 2.31 6.49 15.38
CA PHE A 48 3.53 5.89 14.87
C PHE A 48 3.25 4.43 14.53
N VAL A 49 3.58 4.01 13.31
CA VAL A 49 3.32 2.63 12.85
C VAL A 49 4.59 1.79 12.91
N SER A 50 5.68 2.26 12.32
CA SER A 50 6.93 1.50 12.27
C SER A 50 8.13 2.39 11.95
N ASP A 51 9.32 1.90 12.29
CA ASP A 51 10.56 2.43 11.71
C ASP A 51 10.66 2.07 10.23
N GLY A 52 11.45 2.85 9.49
CA GLY A 52 11.59 2.73 8.04
C GLY A 52 10.54 3.53 7.27
N LYS A 53 10.68 3.52 5.94
CA LYS A 53 9.62 4.05 5.08
C LYS A 53 8.34 3.27 5.31
N CYS A 54 7.19 3.91 5.13
CA CYS A 54 5.96 3.14 4.97
C CYS A 54 6.21 2.12 3.87
N LYS A 55 5.86 0.87 4.18
CA LYS A 55 5.69 -0.11 3.12
C LYS A 55 4.72 0.55 2.16
N GLU A 56 5.13 0.70 0.90
CA GLU A 56 4.11 0.94 -0.10
C GLU A 56 3.09 -0.16 0.11
N LYS A 57 1.82 0.12 -0.16
CA LYS A 57 0.90 -0.95 -0.47
C LYS A 57 1.36 -1.56 -1.81
N SER A 58 2.61 -2.04 -1.91
CA SER A 58 2.89 -3.26 -2.63
C SER A 58 1.85 -4.19 -2.06
N HIS A 59 0.83 -4.46 -2.85
CA HIS A 59 -0.21 -5.44 -2.57
C HIS A 59 0.50 -6.60 -1.91
N GLU A 60 0.48 -6.64 -0.58
CA GLU A 60 1.25 -7.56 0.24
C GLU A 60 0.89 -8.91 -0.32
N ASP A 61 1.90 -9.59 -0.88
CA ASP A 61 1.73 -10.53 -2.01
C ASP A 61 0.40 -11.24 -1.83
N VAL A 62 -0.63 -10.83 -2.59
CA VAL A 62 -2.03 -11.27 -2.37
C VAL A 62 -2.10 -12.80 -2.40
N CYS A 63 -1.05 -13.43 -2.93
CA CYS A 63 -0.84 -14.83 -3.12
C CYS A 63 -0.02 -15.52 -2.03
N GLN A 64 0.42 -14.80 -1.00
CA GLN A 64 1.06 -15.38 0.18
C GLN A 64 0.06 -16.29 0.90
N GLY A 65 0.32 -17.59 0.87
CA GLY A 65 -0.54 -18.62 1.46
C GLY A 65 -1.56 -19.25 0.50
N TYR A 66 -1.62 -18.82 -0.77
CA TYR A 66 -2.47 -19.47 -1.78
C TYR A 66 -1.71 -20.56 -2.54
N GLY A 67 -2.13 -21.81 -2.34
CA GLY A 67 -1.65 -22.99 -3.08
C GLY A 67 -2.25 -23.11 -4.48
N ASP A 68 -1.91 -24.19 -5.19
CA ASP A 68 -2.43 -24.44 -6.55
C ASP A 68 -3.88 -24.97 -6.53
N ILE A 69 -4.29 -25.56 -5.41
CA ILE A 69 -5.63 -26.11 -5.21
C ILE A 69 -6.54 -25.01 -4.68
N CYS A 70 -7.60 -24.71 -5.40
CA CYS A 70 -8.60 -23.70 -5.03
C CYS A 70 -9.92 -24.34 -4.62
N THR A 71 -10.60 -23.73 -3.66
CA THR A 71 -12.03 -23.99 -3.44
C THR A 71 -12.85 -23.34 -4.56
N THR A 72 -14.10 -23.77 -4.70
CA THR A 72 -15.06 -23.19 -5.65
C THR A 72 -15.88 -22.05 -5.04
N ASP A 73 -15.45 -21.53 -3.89
CA ASP A 73 -16.13 -20.42 -3.23
C ASP A 73 -16.05 -19.18 -4.11
N TYR A 74 -17.19 -18.52 -4.28
CA TYR A 74 -17.30 -17.32 -5.09
C TYR A 74 -17.11 -16.09 -4.20
N SER A 75 -15.96 -15.44 -4.34
CA SER A 75 -15.56 -14.22 -3.61
C SER A 75 -14.68 -13.40 -4.55
N PRO A 76 -15.30 -12.75 -5.56
CA PRO A 76 -14.60 -12.30 -6.75
C PRO A 76 -13.59 -11.20 -6.45
N VAL A 77 -12.57 -11.10 -7.32
CA VAL A 77 -11.55 -10.05 -7.29
C VAL A 77 -11.24 -9.56 -8.70
N CYS A 78 -10.84 -8.30 -8.84
CA CYS A 78 -10.49 -7.70 -10.11
C CYS A 78 -8.97 -7.66 -10.30
N GLY A 79 -8.49 -8.16 -11.44
CA GLY A 79 -7.10 -8.06 -11.86
C GLY A 79 -6.83 -6.82 -12.73
N SER A 80 -5.55 -6.46 -12.89
CA SER A 80 -5.11 -5.33 -13.72
C SER A 80 -5.29 -5.57 -15.22
N ASP A 81 -5.55 -6.81 -15.61
CA ASP A 81 -5.97 -7.24 -16.93
C ASP A 81 -7.47 -7.04 -17.18
N ALA A 82 -8.18 -6.40 -16.25
CA ALA A 82 -9.63 -6.21 -16.26
C ALA A 82 -10.43 -7.53 -16.24
N VAL A 83 -9.82 -8.63 -15.80
CA VAL A 83 -10.48 -9.92 -15.63
C VAL A 83 -10.99 -10.04 -14.19
N THR A 84 -12.25 -10.46 -14.05
CA THR A 84 -12.82 -10.89 -12.77
C THR A 84 -12.42 -12.33 -12.51
N TYR A 85 -11.69 -12.55 -11.42
CA TYR A 85 -11.35 -13.88 -10.93
C TYR A 85 -12.35 -14.31 -9.87
N ALA A 86 -12.80 -15.57 -9.91
CA ALA A 86 -13.86 -16.08 -9.03
C ALA A 86 -13.51 -15.99 -7.54
N ASN A 87 -12.22 -16.07 -7.21
CA ASN A 87 -11.67 -15.87 -5.87
C ASN A 87 -10.16 -15.56 -5.91
N LYS A 88 -9.61 -15.13 -4.76
CA LYS A 88 -8.17 -14.83 -4.59
C LYS A 88 -7.26 -15.99 -5.01
N CYS A 89 -7.66 -17.24 -4.78
CA CYS A 89 -6.87 -18.40 -5.21
C CYS A 89 -6.76 -18.46 -6.74
N SER A 90 -7.87 -18.33 -7.48
CA SER A 90 -7.85 -18.31 -8.94
C SER A 90 -7.03 -17.14 -9.51
N PHE A 91 -7.15 -15.95 -8.92
CA PHE A 91 -6.28 -14.80 -9.25
C PHE A 91 -4.81 -15.13 -9.04
N CYS A 92 -4.47 -15.76 -7.91
CA CYS A 92 -3.09 -16.10 -7.59
C CYS A 92 -2.49 -17.20 -8.46
N ASN A 93 -3.29 -18.17 -8.89
CA ASN A 93 -2.87 -19.13 -9.89
C ASN A 93 -2.60 -18.46 -11.25
N ALA A 94 -3.35 -17.42 -11.61
CA ALA A 94 -3.06 -16.63 -12.80
C ALA A 94 -1.81 -15.76 -12.62
N LYS A 95 -1.63 -15.13 -11.44
CA LYS A 95 -0.42 -14.36 -11.08
C LYS A 95 0.86 -15.18 -11.17
N LYS A 96 0.83 -16.45 -10.73
CA LYS A 96 1.97 -17.39 -10.87
C LYS A 96 2.39 -17.57 -12.33
N ARG A 97 1.45 -17.45 -13.28
CA ARG A 97 1.70 -17.55 -14.73
C ARG A 97 2.00 -16.20 -15.38
N ASN A 98 1.54 -15.11 -14.77
CA ASN A 98 1.73 -13.73 -15.23
C ASN A 98 2.17 -12.85 -14.05
N ALA A 99 3.49 -12.70 -13.89
CA ALA A 99 4.07 -11.92 -12.80
C ALA A 99 3.72 -10.42 -12.86
N ASP A 100 3.23 -9.90 -13.98
CA ASP A 100 2.80 -8.50 -14.14
C ASP A 100 1.32 -8.28 -13.77
N LEU A 101 0.55 -9.35 -13.53
CA LEU A 101 -0.86 -9.23 -13.13
C LEU A 101 -0.99 -8.59 -11.75
N ILE A 102 -1.61 -7.43 -11.59
CA ILE A 102 -1.73 -6.75 -10.29
C ILE A 102 -3.15 -6.96 -9.75
N PHE A 103 -3.28 -7.19 -8.44
CA PHE A 103 -4.59 -7.19 -7.79
C PHE A 103 -5.11 -5.77 -7.77
N VAL A 104 -6.32 -5.51 -8.24
CA VAL A 104 -6.87 -4.16 -8.28
C VAL A 104 -7.84 -3.92 -7.14
N SER A 105 -8.82 -4.80 -6.95
CA SER A 105 -9.83 -4.65 -5.90
C SER A 105 -10.52 -5.96 -5.58
N ASP A 106 -11.13 -6.05 -4.40
CA ASP A 106 -12.16 -7.05 -4.14
C ASP A 106 -13.43 -6.73 -4.95
N GLY A 107 -14.21 -7.76 -5.28
CA GLY A 107 -15.37 -7.70 -6.15
C GLY A 107 -15.04 -7.88 -7.64
N GLU A 108 -16.08 -7.93 -8.46
CA GLU A 108 -15.93 -8.00 -9.91
C GLU A 108 -15.31 -6.71 -10.50
N CYS A 109 -14.64 -6.83 -11.64
CA CYS A 109 -14.15 -5.67 -12.37
C CYS A 109 -15.30 -4.78 -12.83
N LYS A 110 -15.20 -3.49 -12.49
CA LYS A 110 -16.13 -2.46 -12.97
C LYS A 110 -15.54 -1.85 -14.24
N GLU A 111 -16.37 -1.59 -15.24
CA GLU A 111 -15.95 -1.01 -16.54
C GLU A 111 -15.11 0.28 -16.40
N LYS A 112 -15.29 1.02 -15.30
CA LYS A 112 -14.56 2.27 -15.02
C LYS A 112 -13.12 2.10 -14.55
N VAL A 113 -12.71 0.89 -14.13
CA VAL A 113 -11.36 0.61 -13.60
C VAL A 113 -10.32 0.55 -14.73
N ILE A 114 -10.75 0.23 -15.95
CA ILE A 114 -9.91 0.07 -17.14
C ILE A 114 -9.19 1.39 -17.50
N ILE A 115 -9.77 2.54 -17.16
CA ILE A 115 -9.26 3.86 -17.56
C ILE A 115 -8.04 4.28 -16.74
N PHE A 116 -7.94 3.93 -15.46
CA PHE A 116 -6.85 4.41 -14.60
C PHE A 116 -5.49 3.78 -14.96
N LEU A 117 -5.44 2.51 -15.36
CA LEU A 117 -4.19 1.83 -15.76
C LEU A 117 -3.64 2.33 -17.10
N ILE A 118 -4.52 2.75 -18.02
CA ILE A 118 -4.13 3.37 -19.29
C ILE A 118 -3.49 4.74 -19.04
N ILE A 119 -4.03 5.55 -18.11
CA ILE A 119 -3.47 6.88 -17.82
C ILE A 119 -2.08 6.78 -17.17
N PHE A 120 -1.84 5.80 -16.28
CA PHE A 120 -0.50 5.58 -15.71
C PHE A 120 0.50 5.07 -16.75
N ASN A 121 0.12 4.16 -17.66
CA ASN A 121 0.98 3.74 -18.77
C ASN A 121 1.25 4.86 -19.78
N TYR A 122 0.24 5.68 -20.11
CA TYR A 122 0.37 6.82 -21.01
C TYR A 122 1.23 7.94 -20.41
N SER A 123 1.15 8.19 -19.10
CA SER A 123 2.01 9.16 -18.40
C SER A 123 3.48 8.73 -18.34
N ILE A 124 3.78 7.43 -18.35
CA ILE A 124 5.15 6.92 -18.48
C ILE A 124 5.64 7.11 -19.93
N TYR A 125 4.79 6.85 -20.93
CA TYR A 125 5.13 7.03 -22.35
C TYR A 125 5.45 8.49 -22.70
N LEU A 126 4.74 9.46 -22.11
CA LEU A 126 4.97 10.89 -22.34
C LEU A 126 6.17 11.49 -21.58
N ARG A 127 6.84 10.74 -20.69
CA ARG A 127 8.05 11.19 -19.98
C ARG A 127 9.36 10.75 -20.63
N THR A 128 9.30 10.05 -21.77
CA THR A 128 10.49 9.52 -22.47
C THR A 128 10.66 10.10 -23.89
N ILE A 129 10.12 11.29 -24.16
CA ILE A 129 10.38 12.06 -25.38
C ILE A 129 10.83 13.47 -25.00
#